data_AF-A0A0G4ELN9-F1
#
_entry.id   AF-A0A0G4ELN9-F1
#
_cell.length_a   1.000
_cell.length_b   1.000
_cell.length_c   1.000
_cell.angle_alpha   90.00
_cell.angle_beta   90.00
_cell.angle_gamma   90.00
#
_symmetry.space_group_name_H-M   'P 1'
#
loop_
_entity.id
_entity.type
_entity.pdbx_description
1 polymer ?
#
loop_
_entity_poly.entity_id
_entity_poly.type
_entity_poly.pdbx_seq_one_letter_code
_entity_poly.pdbx_strand_id
1 'polypeptide(L)'
;MTNDGCGMHLLQVCQNSPTIPTIPRPSPTASSALTDLRRDDQIAHLKEQVGQFRGREEVLREERERLRKEIQQLRAGGSAPPSGVHTKMYKPTGGKAGKYEGELDSNGFPDGLGVLKNMGDGALLYEGSWRAGKFHGEGTKFFDDDPSKMEYTGWWKDGKRDGVGKSFLRSGAMEYYGEWEADEYHGHGTKYHRGGVQKEYEGQWQQGMYHGEGIKYRPGGMAEYEGQWHQGRNTNGSQLFITTVSTPWLDGKHVVFGKVLDGANVVKAMEAQGSQGGRTARPVIIAGCGQIA
;
A
#
# COMPACT_ATOMS: atom_id res chain seq x y z
N MET A 1 15.28 36.58 31.91
CA MET A 1 15.83 36.31 33.25
C MET A 1 16.43 34.92 33.24
N THR A 2 17.75 34.87 33.50
CA THR A 2 18.61 33.80 34.03
C THR A 2 18.42 32.33 33.62
N ASN A 3 19.47 31.79 32.99
CA ASN A 3 20.40 30.74 33.48
C ASN A 3 20.58 29.52 32.57
N ASP A 4 21.75 29.51 31.91
CA ASP A 4 22.82 28.51 31.98
C ASP A 4 22.48 27.05 32.34
N GLY A 5 22.97 26.11 31.51
CA GLY A 5 23.30 24.76 31.97
C GLY A 5 23.17 23.65 30.92
N CYS A 6 24.32 23.05 30.60
CA CYS A 6 24.51 21.65 30.17
C CYS A 6 24.00 21.17 28.79
N GLY A 7 24.97 20.98 27.87
CA GLY A 7 25.38 19.68 27.31
C GLY A 7 24.36 18.75 26.65
N MET A 8 24.67 18.33 25.42
CA MET A 8 24.46 17.02 24.75
C MET A 8 24.33 17.28 23.24
N HIS A 9 25.38 17.09 22.43
CA HIS A 9 25.84 15.83 21.83
C HIS A 9 24.83 15.10 20.91
N LEU A 10 25.40 14.77 19.76
CA LEU A 10 24.91 14.10 18.58
C LEU A 10 24.38 12.67 18.86
N LEU A 11 23.51 12.20 17.96
CA LEU A 11 23.05 10.82 17.69
C LEU A 11 22.10 10.15 18.71
N GLN A 12 21.00 9.57 18.24
CA GLN A 12 20.96 8.12 17.92
C GLN A 12 19.63 7.67 17.27
N VAL A 13 19.81 6.76 16.30
CA VAL A 13 18.98 5.64 15.82
C VAL A 13 17.81 5.23 16.74
N CYS A 14 16.63 5.04 16.16
CA CYS A 14 15.58 4.20 16.71
C CYS A 14 15.46 2.89 15.93
N GLN A 15 15.96 1.79 16.51
CA GLN A 15 15.45 0.44 16.28
C GLN A 15 14.57 0.06 17.47
N ASN A 16 13.34 -0.41 17.19
CA ASN A 16 12.69 -1.64 17.73
C ASN A 16 11.18 -1.51 17.96
N SER A 17 10.42 -2.43 17.33
CA SER A 17 9.43 -3.37 17.94
C SER A 17 8.34 -3.79 16.92
N PRO A 18 7.58 -4.90 17.11
CA PRO A 18 7.82 -6.17 17.80
C PRO A 18 7.80 -7.37 16.83
N THR A 19 8.07 -8.56 17.38
CA THR A 19 8.26 -9.87 16.73
C THR A 19 7.15 -10.30 15.75
N ILE A 20 7.53 -10.51 14.49
CA ILE A 20 6.83 -11.31 13.47
C ILE A 20 7.47 -12.71 13.44
N PRO A 21 6.74 -13.82 13.22
CA PRO A 21 7.31 -15.15 13.13
C PRO A 21 8.42 -15.20 12.08
N THR A 22 9.60 -15.64 12.49
CA THR A 22 10.81 -15.68 11.68
C THR A 22 10.65 -16.65 10.51
N ILE A 23 10.60 -16.09 9.30
CA ILE A 23 11.02 -16.79 8.07
C ILE A 23 12.51 -17.13 8.27
N PRO A 24 12.96 -18.37 8.05
CA PRO A 24 14.36 -18.74 8.24
C PRO A 24 15.24 -17.85 7.35
N ARG A 25 16.15 -17.10 7.98
CA ARG A 25 17.14 -16.30 7.26
C ARG A 25 18.04 -17.24 6.46
N PRO A 26 18.39 -16.90 5.20
CA PRO A 26 19.44 -17.62 4.49
C PRO A 26 20.73 -17.55 5.31
N SER A 27 21.50 -18.64 5.27
CA SER A 27 22.69 -18.87 6.08
C SER A 27 23.70 -17.71 5.98
N PRO A 28 24.42 -17.37 7.07
CA PRO A 28 25.32 -16.22 7.14
C PRO A 28 26.52 -16.28 6.19
N THR A 29 26.69 -17.37 5.46
CA THR A 29 27.79 -17.60 4.51
C THR A 29 27.73 -16.73 3.25
N ALA A 30 26.57 -16.17 2.87
CA ALA A 30 26.47 -15.32 1.68
C ALA A 30 26.77 -13.83 1.95
N SER A 31 26.56 -13.36 3.18
CA SER A 31 26.61 -11.92 3.49
C SER A 31 28.02 -11.34 3.59
N SER A 32 29.03 -12.16 3.92
CA SER A 32 30.42 -11.70 4.02
C SER A 32 31.16 -11.73 2.67
N ALA A 33 30.64 -12.44 1.67
CA ALA A 33 31.25 -12.53 0.34
C ALA A 33 30.87 -11.34 -0.58
N LEU A 34 29.71 -10.72 -0.33
CA LEU A 34 29.22 -9.58 -1.11
C LEU A 34 29.96 -8.28 -0.81
N THR A 35 30.48 -8.08 0.41
CA THR A 35 31.12 -6.82 0.82
C THR A 35 32.47 -6.54 0.14
N ASP A 36 33.11 -7.56 -0.44
CA ASP A 36 34.41 -7.44 -1.14
C ASP A 36 34.28 -7.24 -2.66
N LEU A 37 33.04 -7.28 -3.19
CA LEU A 37 32.77 -7.09 -4.62
C LEU A 37 32.63 -5.61 -4.98
N ARG A 38 33.01 -5.24 -6.21
CA ARG A 38 32.72 -3.91 -6.75
C ARG A 38 31.21 -3.70 -6.76
N ARG A 39 30.77 -2.46 -6.56
CA ARG A 39 29.35 -2.08 -6.44
C ARG A 39 28.50 -2.60 -7.61
N ASP A 40 29.06 -2.62 -8.82
CA ASP A 40 28.37 -3.10 -10.01
C ASP A 40 28.13 -4.62 -9.99
N ASP A 41 29.08 -5.39 -9.44
CA ASP A 41 28.96 -6.84 -9.28
C ASP A 41 27.95 -7.19 -8.17
N GLN A 42 27.91 -6.40 -7.10
CA GLN A 42 26.89 -6.51 -6.04
C GLN A 42 25.48 -6.28 -6.63
N ILE A 43 25.31 -5.25 -7.47
CA ILE A 43 24.04 -4.93 -8.14
C ILE A 43 23.65 -6.06 -9.10
N ALA A 44 24.59 -6.60 -9.88
CA ALA A 44 24.33 -7.70 -10.80
C ALA A 44 23.84 -8.96 -10.05
N HIS A 45 24.49 -9.30 -8.94
CA HIS A 45 24.11 -10.45 -8.12
C HIS A 45 22.72 -10.29 -7.48
N LEU A 46 22.41 -9.10 -6.94
CA LEU A 46 21.08 -8.81 -6.38
C LEU A 46 19.99 -8.86 -7.46
N LYS A 47 20.27 -8.40 -8.68
CA LYS A 47 19.33 -8.51 -9.82
C LYS A 47 19.04 -9.96 -10.18
N GLU A 48 20.05 -10.83 -10.15
CA GLU A 48 19.87 -12.26 -10.40
C GLU A 48 19.00 -12.93 -9.33
N GLN A 49 19.26 -12.64 -8.05
CA GLN A 49 18.43 -13.12 -6.93
C GLN A 49 16.97 -12.67 -7.06
N VAL A 50 16.74 -11.39 -7.35
CA VAL A 50 15.38 -10.86 -7.60
C VAL A 50 14.73 -11.57 -8.78
N GLY A 51 15.47 -11.87 -9.84
CA GLY A 51 14.98 -12.65 -10.98
C GLY A 51 14.55 -14.07 -10.61
N GLN A 52 15.32 -14.76 -9.77
CA GLN A 52 14.98 -16.11 -9.28
C GLN A 52 13.71 -16.09 -8.40
N PHE A 53 13.57 -15.11 -7.51
CA PHE A 53 12.35 -14.95 -6.71
C PHE A 53 11.13 -14.67 -7.59
N ARG A 54 11.28 -13.80 -8.58
CA ARG A 54 10.21 -13.47 -9.53
C ARG A 54 9.78 -14.68 -10.34
N GLY A 55 10.72 -15.50 -10.81
CA GLY A 55 10.41 -16.76 -11.51
C GLY A 55 9.66 -17.75 -10.62
N ARG A 56 10.01 -17.85 -9.33
CA ARG A 56 9.30 -18.71 -8.38
C ARG A 56 7.88 -18.23 -8.09
N GLU A 57 7.66 -16.92 -7.97
CA GLU A 57 6.31 -16.35 -7.86
C GLU A 57 5.47 -16.61 -9.12
N GLU A 58 6.06 -16.54 -10.30
CA GLU A 58 5.36 -16.81 -11.56
C GLU A 58 4.89 -18.26 -11.65
N VAL A 59 5.75 -19.22 -11.29
CA VAL A 59 5.38 -20.64 -11.21
C VAL A 59 4.28 -20.88 -10.17
N LEU A 60 4.40 -20.32 -8.96
CA LEU A 60 3.36 -20.45 -7.92
C LEU A 60 2.04 -19.80 -8.34
N ARG A 61 2.10 -18.70 -9.10
CA ARG A 61 0.91 -18.03 -9.65
C ARG A 61 0.22 -18.90 -10.70
N GLU A 62 0.98 -19.48 -11.63
CA GLU A 62 0.45 -20.40 -12.65
C GLU A 62 -0.15 -21.65 -12.02
N GLU A 63 0.49 -22.21 -11.00
CA GLU A 63 -0.01 -23.38 -10.27
C GLU A 63 -1.28 -23.06 -9.47
N ARG A 64 -1.34 -21.90 -8.79
CA ARG A 64 -2.59 -21.42 -8.16
C ARG A 64 -3.70 -21.23 -9.18
N GLU A 65 -3.40 -20.68 -10.36
CA GLU A 65 -4.41 -20.48 -11.41
C GLU A 65 -4.90 -21.81 -12.00
N ARG A 66 -4.00 -22.78 -12.19
CA ARG A 66 -4.35 -24.15 -12.60
C ARG A 66 -5.27 -24.80 -11.57
N LEU A 67 -4.90 -24.78 -10.29
CA LEU A 67 -5.72 -25.35 -9.21
C LEU A 67 -7.08 -24.67 -9.11
N ARG A 68 -7.16 -23.34 -9.30
CA ARG A 68 -8.44 -22.61 -9.36
C ARG A 68 -9.33 -23.09 -10.51
N LYS A 69 -8.78 -23.25 -11.72
CA LYS A 69 -9.53 -23.75 -12.89
C LYS A 69 -10.00 -25.19 -12.68
N GLU A 70 -9.16 -26.04 -12.07
CA GLU A 70 -9.51 -27.42 -11.74
C GLU A 70 -10.65 -27.49 -10.71
N ILE A 71 -10.57 -26.68 -9.64
CA ILE A 71 -11.66 -26.51 -8.66
C ILE A 71 -12.96 -26.04 -9.35
N GLN A 72 -12.88 -25.10 -10.28
CA GLN A 72 -14.03 -24.59 -11.01
C GLN A 72 -14.67 -25.67 -11.91
N GLN A 73 -13.87 -26.47 -12.61
CA GLN A 73 -14.36 -27.57 -13.45
C GLN A 73 -15.02 -28.67 -12.62
N LEU A 74 -14.42 -29.05 -11.49
CA LEU A 74 -14.99 -30.03 -10.56
C LEU A 74 -16.34 -29.56 -9.99
N ARG A 75 -16.53 -28.25 -9.79
CA ARG A 75 -17.81 -27.66 -9.35
C ARG A 75 -18.87 -27.61 -10.44
N ALA A 76 -18.48 -27.43 -11.71
CA ALA A 76 -19.42 -27.39 -12.84
C ALA A 76 -20.02 -28.77 -13.16
N GLY A 77 -19.31 -29.85 -12.83
CA GLY A 77 -19.84 -31.22 -12.83
C GLY A 77 -20.77 -31.44 -11.65
N GLY A 78 -22.04 -31.03 -11.78
CA GLY A 78 -23.06 -31.08 -10.73
C GLY A 78 -23.05 -32.38 -9.92
N SER A 79 -22.51 -32.31 -8.71
CA SER A 79 -22.70 -33.29 -7.65
C SER A 79 -23.55 -32.65 -6.55
N ALA A 80 -24.37 -33.45 -5.88
CA ALA A 80 -25.10 -33.01 -4.71
C ALA A 80 -24.12 -32.34 -3.72
N PRO A 81 -24.51 -31.24 -3.03
CA PRO A 81 -23.62 -30.57 -2.11
C PRO A 81 -23.08 -31.58 -1.09
N PRO A 82 -21.77 -31.58 -0.80
CA PRO A 82 -21.22 -32.43 0.25
C PRO A 82 -22.02 -32.19 1.55
N SER A 83 -22.25 -33.27 2.30
CA SER A 83 -22.98 -33.23 3.56
C SER A 83 -22.35 -32.18 4.49
N GLY A 84 -23.04 -31.05 4.72
CA GLY A 84 -22.53 -29.90 5.47
C GLY A 84 -22.70 -28.54 4.79
N VAL A 85 -23.00 -28.51 3.48
CA VAL A 85 -23.31 -27.26 2.78
C VAL A 85 -24.75 -26.84 3.07
N HIS A 86 -24.90 -25.67 3.70
CA HIS A 86 -26.18 -25.08 4.03
C HIS A 86 -26.55 -24.02 3.01
N THR A 87 -27.85 -23.74 2.90
CA THR A 87 -28.38 -22.65 2.09
C THR A 87 -29.23 -21.74 2.96
N LYS A 88 -28.97 -20.43 2.94
CA LYS A 88 -29.79 -19.45 3.66
C LYS A 88 -29.78 -18.08 2.97
N MET A 89 -30.79 -17.27 3.24
CA MET A 89 -30.68 -15.83 2.97
C MET A 89 -29.65 -15.22 3.93
N TYR A 90 -28.78 -14.39 3.40
CA TYR A 90 -27.74 -13.73 4.18
C TYR A 90 -27.44 -12.33 3.64
N LYS A 91 -27.12 -11.39 4.54
CA LYS A 91 -26.68 -10.04 4.20
C LYS A 91 -25.36 -9.76 4.93
N PRO A 92 -24.22 -9.74 4.22
CA PRO A 92 -22.95 -9.40 4.84
C PRO A 92 -22.89 -7.91 5.19
N THR A 93 -22.02 -7.56 6.14
CA THR A 93 -21.73 -6.16 6.45
C THR A 93 -21.14 -5.48 5.20
N GLY A 94 -21.75 -4.38 4.75
CA GLY A 94 -21.27 -3.63 3.59
C GLY A 94 -21.58 -4.23 2.22
N GLY A 95 -22.46 -5.24 2.14
CA GLY A 95 -22.87 -5.84 0.86
C GLY A 95 -24.38 -6.09 0.72
N LYS A 96 -24.79 -6.44 -0.50
CA LYS A 96 -26.17 -6.78 -0.84
C LYS A 96 -26.61 -8.11 -0.24
N ALA A 97 -27.88 -8.20 0.14
CA ALA A 97 -28.47 -9.45 0.58
C ALA A 97 -28.55 -10.45 -0.58
N GLY A 98 -28.26 -11.72 -0.29
CA GLY A 98 -28.22 -12.78 -1.28
C GLY A 98 -28.55 -14.14 -0.69
N LYS A 99 -28.61 -15.14 -1.58
CA LYS A 99 -28.65 -16.55 -1.23
C LYS A 99 -27.22 -17.02 -0.97
N TYR A 100 -26.92 -17.33 0.28
CA TYR A 100 -25.67 -17.96 0.69
C TYR A 100 -25.76 -19.48 0.53
N GLU A 101 -24.70 -20.07 -0.01
CA GLU A 101 -24.48 -21.51 -0.15
C GLU A 101 -23.07 -21.84 0.37
N GLY A 102 -22.96 -22.55 1.48
CA GLY A 102 -21.65 -22.87 2.09
C GLY A 102 -21.75 -23.42 3.51
N GLU A 103 -20.61 -23.50 4.17
CA GLU A 103 -20.47 -23.97 5.55
C GLU A 103 -21.03 -22.93 6.56
N LEU A 104 -21.50 -23.41 7.72
CA LEU A 104 -21.97 -22.54 8.81
C LEU A 104 -21.27 -22.91 10.11
N ASP A 105 -20.98 -21.92 10.94
CA ASP A 105 -20.54 -22.14 12.31
C ASP A 105 -21.69 -22.65 13.21
N SER A 106 -21.35 -22.98 14.46
CA SER A 106 -22.32 -23.44 15.47
C SER A 106 -23.46 -22.44 15.78
N ASN A 107 -23.27 -21.16 15.43
CA ASN A 107 -24.28 -20.10 15.60
C ASN A 107 -25.10 -19.87 14.30
N GLY A 108 -24.83 -20.64 13.24
CA GLY A 108 -25.49 -20.50 11.95
C GLY A 108 -25.00 -19.32 11.11
N PHE A 109 -23.82 -18.77 11.39
CA PHE A 109 -23.19 -17.77 10.53
C PHE A 109 -22.32 -18.42 9.46
N PRO A 110 -22.23 -17.84 8.25
CA PRO A 110 -21.25 -18.25 7.24
C PRO A 110 -19.84 -18.37 7.81
N ASP A 111 -19.23 -19.53 7.67
CA ASP A 111 -17.87 -19.82 8.13
C ASP A 111 -17.25 -20.85 7.17
N GLY A 112 -15.94 -20.85 6.96
CA GLY A 112 -15.31 -21.71 5.93
C GLY A 112 -15.58 -21.22 4.50
N LEU A 113 -15.67 -22.14 3.53
CA LEU A 113 -15.87 -21.77 2.13
C LEU A 113 -17.35 -21.55 1.81
N GLY A 114 -17.65 -20.52 1.03
CA GLY A 114 -19.02 -20.26 0.62
C GLY A 114 -19.20 -19.24 -0.50
N VAL A 115 -20.40 -19.24 -1.04
CA VAL A 115 -20.80 -18.43 -2.18
C VAL A 115 -22.04 -17.62 -1.81
N LEU A 116 -22.06 -16.33 -2.16
CA LEU A 116 -23.23 -15.46 -2.07
C LEU A 116 -23.71 -15.10 -3.47
N LYS A 117 -24.95 -15.43 -3.79
CA LYS A 117 -25.59 -15.14 -5.09
C LYS A 117 -26.74 -14.16 -4.91
N ASN A 118 -26.97 -13.31 -5.90
CA ASN A 118 -28.12 -12.44 -5.97
C ASN A 118 -29.42 -13.27 -5.99
N MET A 119 -30.46 -12.81 -5.29
CA MET A 119 -31.72 -13.55 -5.14
C MET A 119 -32.53 -13.65 -6.44
N GLY A 120 -32.37 -12.70 -7.36
CA GLY A 120 -33.14 -12.62 -8.60
C GLY A 120 -32.58 -13.51 -9.71
N ASP A 121 -31.44 -13.10 -10.26
CA ASP A 121 -30.78 -13.73 -11.41
C ASP A 121 -29.76 -14.82 -11.02
N GLY A 122 -29.52 -15.03 -9.72
CA GLY A 122 -28.50 -15.95 -9.24
C GLY A 122 -27.07 -15.50 -9.50
N ALA A 123 -26.85 -14.24 -9.92
CA ALA A 123 -25.53 -13.74 -10.25
C ALA A 123 -24.61 -13.70 -9.03
N LEU A 124 -23.33 -13.97 -9.23
CA LEU A 124 -22.35 -14.12 -8.16
C LEU A 124 -22.03 -12.75 -7.53
N LEU A 125 -22.26 -12.60 -6.23
CA LEU A 125 -21.92 -11.39 -5.46
C LEU A 125 -20.57 -11.55 -4.73
N TYR A 126 -20.33 -12.74 -4.20
CA TYR A 126 -19.07 -13.09 -3.55
C TYR A 126 -18.82 -14.60 -3.63
N GLU A 127 -17.57 -14.98 -3.84
CA GLU A 127 -17.08 -16.33 -3.59
C GLU A 127 -15.77 -16.26 -2.80
N GLY A 128 -15.63 -17.10 -1.78
CA GLY A 128 -14.40 -17.12 -1.01
C GLY A 128 -14.62 -17.71 0.37
N SER A 129 -13.67 -17.39 1.25
CA SER A 129 -13.76 -17.83 2.64
C SER A 129 -14.58 -16.85 3.48
N TRP A 130 -15.15 -17.38 4.55
CA TRP A 130 -16.01 -16.71 5.49
C TRP A 130 -15.52 -17.04 6.89
N ARG A 131 -15.75 -16.12 7.82
CA ARG A 131 -15.53 -16.36 9.24
C ARG A 131 -16.52 -15.56 10.05
N ALA A 132 -17.27 -16.21 10.93
CA ALA A 132 -18.28 -15.58 11.77
C ALA A 132 -19.19 -14.61 10.97
N GLY A 133 -19.61 -15.03 9.78
CA GLY A 133 -20.53 -14.30 8.91
C GLY A 133 -19.93 -13.17 8.09
N LYS A 134 -18.62 -12.98 8.10
CA LYS A 134 -17.93 -11.92 7.35
C LYS A 134 -17.04 -12.50 6.28
N PHE A 135 -16.82 -11.76 5.20
CA PHE A 135 -15.76 -12.08 4.24
C PHE A 135 -14.42 -12.17 4.99
N HIS A 136 -13.71 -13.27 4.79
CA HIS A 136 -12.46 -13.54 5.49
C HIS A 136 -11.55 -14.40 4.62
N GLY A 137 -10.23 -14.30 4.78
CA GLY A 137 -9.28 -15.05 3.97
C GLY A 137 -9.34 -14.65 2.48
N GLU A 138 -9.05 -15.59 1.59
CA GLU A 138 -9.07 -15.32 0.14
C GLU A 138 -10.51 -15.32 -0.41
N GLY A 139 -10.83 -14.34 -1.25
CA GLY A 139 -12.14 -14.23 -1.88
C GLY A 139 -12.22 -13.19 -3.01
N THR A 140 -13.27 -13.32 -3.82
CA THR A 140 -13.59 -12.44 -4.95
C THR A 140 -14.99 -11.87 -4.75
N LYS A 141 -15.08 -10.54 -4.75
CA LYS A 141 -16.33 -9.77 -4.68
C LYS A 141 -16.63 -9.15 -6.04
N PHE A 142 -17.90 -9.14 -6.39
CA PHE A 142 -18.45 -8.49 -7.58
C PHE A 142 -19.31 -7.29 -7.17
N PHE A 143 -19.51 -6.35 -8.08
CA PHE A 143 -20.32 -5.17 -7.81
C PHE A 143 -21.79 -5.58 -7.57
N ASP A 144 -22.38 -5.08 -6.48
CA ASP A 144 -23.75 -5.43 -6.05
C ASP A 144 -24.84 -5.06 -7.08
N ASP A 145 -24.59 -4.00 -7.85
CA ASP A 145 -25.46 -3.41 -8.87
C ASP A 145 -25.08 -3.84 -10.29
N ASP A 146 -23.89 -4.40 -10.51
CA ASP A 146 -23.52 -5.08 -11.77
C ASP A 146 -22.61 -6.28 -11.48
N PRO A 147 -23.18 -7.43 -11.07
CA PRO A 147 -22.40 -8.59 -10.67
C PRO A 147 -21.61 -9.25 -11.82
N SER A 148 -21.77 -8.76 -13.07
CA SER A 148 -20.90 -9.15 -14.18
C SER A 148 -19.49 -8.53 -14.08
N LYS A 149 -19.31 -7.56 -13.20
CA LYS A 149 -18.06 -6.83 -12.98
C LYS A 149 -17.46 -7.23 -11.64
N MET A 150 -16.22 -7.72 -11.70
CA MET A 150 -15.40 -7.93 -10.52
C MET A 150 -15.09 -6.59 -9.88
N GLU A 151 -15.22 -6.50 -8.56
CA GLU A 151 -14.90 -5.31 -7.76
C GLU A 151 -13.54 -5.48 -7.08
N TYR A 152 -13.33 -6.66 -6.49
CA TYR A 152 -12.11 -6.98 -5.77
C TYR A 152 -11.82 -8.49 -5.79
N THR A 153 -10.55 -8.86 -5.89
CA THR A 153 -10.06 -10.22 -5.62
C THR A 153 -8.79 -10.15 -4.80
N GLY A 154 -8.74 -10.88 -3.69
CA GLY A 154 -7.62 -10.82 -2.77
C GLY A 154 -7.99 -11.31 -1.37
N TRP A 155 -7.22 -10.84 -0.40
CA TRP A 155 -7.42 -11.18 1.00
C TRP A 155 -8.44 -10.26 1.67
N TRP A 156 -9.17 -10.84 2.61
CA TRP A 156 -10.23 -10.23 3.41
C TRP A 156 -10.01 -10.49 4.89
N LYS A 157 -10.32 -9.51 5.73
CA LYS A 157 -10.34 -9.65 7.18
C LYS A 157 -11.55 -8.92 7.75
N ASP A 158 -12.39 -9.68 8.44
CA ASP A 158 -13.59 -9.18 9.12
C ASP A 158 -14.48 -8.28 8.24
N GLY A 159 -14.65 -8.69 6.97
CA GLY A 159 -15.50 -8.02 5.99
C GLY A 159 -14.82 -6.90 5.21
N LYS A 160 -13.55 -6.61 5.49
CA LYS A 160 -12.76 -5.56 4.84
C LYS A 160 -11.63 -6.14 3.99
N ARG A 161 -11.20 -5.43 2.97
CA ARG A 161 -9.99 -5.76 2.21
C ARG A 161 -8.77 -5.59 3.12
N ASP A 162 -7.93 -6.61 3.18
CA ASP A 162 -6.81 -6.69 4.12
C ASP A 162 -5.77 -7.67 3.54
N GLY A 163 -4.49 -7.31 3.49
CA GLY A 163 -3.46 -8.08 2.79
C GLY A 163 -3.41 -7.78 1.28
N VAL A 164 -2.85 -8.69 0.48
CA VAL A 164 -2.63 -8.45 -0.96
C VAL A 164 -3.92 -8.63 -1.76
N GLY A 165 -4.21 -7.70 -2.67
CA GLY A 165 -5.40 -7.77 -3.52
C GLY A 165 -5.39 -6.85 -4.73
N LYS A 166 -6.38 -7.05 -5.61
CA LYS A 166 -6.63 -6.26 -6.81
C LYS A 166 -8.02 -5.66 -6.74
N SER A 167 -8.16 -4.35 -6.92
CA SER A 167 -9.46 -3.70 -7.11
C SER A 167 -9.64 -3.25 -8.56
N PHE A 168 -10.91 -3.20 -8.97
CA PHE A 168 -11.30 -2.83 -10.31
C PHE A 168 -12.39 -1.76 -10.25
N LEU A 169 -12.34 -0.84 -11.21
CA LEU A 169 -13.43 0.11 -11.43
C LEU A 169 -14.63 -0.60 -12.05
N ARG A 170 -15.80 0.05 -11.97
CA ARG A 170 -17.04 -0.39 -12.64
C ARG A 170 -16.88 -0.60 -14.16
N SER A 171 -15.90 0.02 -14.80
CA SER A 171 -15.57 -0.23 -16.20
C SER A 171 -14.88 -1.58 -16.45
N GLY A 172 -14.48 -2.31 -15.40
CA GLY A 172 -13.59 -3.48 -15.46
C GLY A 172 -12.10 -3.13 -15.54
N ALA A 173 -11.75 -1.84 -15.54
CA ALA A 173 -10.37 -1.39 -15.54
C ALA A 173 -9.72 -1.65 -14.17
N MET A 174 -8.46 -2.10 -14.16
CA MET A 174 -7.66 -2.20 -12.94
C MET A 174 -7.57 -0.83 -12.27
N GLU A 175 -7.87 -0.76 -10.98
CA GLU A 175 -7.72 0.47 -10.18
C GLU A 175 -6.44 0.40 -9.36
N TYR A 176 -6.24 -0.71 -8.65
CA TYR A 176 -5.11 -0.89 -7.74
C TYR A 176 -4.70 -2.35 -7.62
N TYR A 177 -3.41 -2.58 -7.49
CA TYR A 177 -2.81 -3.85 -7.10
C TYR A 177 -1.76 -3.60 -6.01
N GLY A 178 -1.91 -4.23 -4.86
CA GLY A 178 -0.99 -4.05 -3.75
C GLY A 178 -1.56 -4.55 -2.44
N GLU A 179 -0.98 -4.07 -1.35
CA GLU A 179 -1.41 -4.37 0.00
C GLU A 179 -2.57 -3.46 0.45
N TRP A 180 -3.43 -4.03 1.29
CA TRP A 180 -4.60 -3.40 1.84
C TRP A 180 -4.59 -3.55 3.36
N GLU A 181 -5.13 -2.57 4.06
CA GLU A 181 -5.40 -2.66 5.49
C GLU A 181 -6.76 -2.01 5.76
N ALA A 182 -7.72 -2.81 6.25
CA ALA A 182 -9.05 -2.33 6.63
C ALA A 182 -9.74 -1.43 5.55
N ASP A 183 -9.73 -1.88 4.30
CA ASP A 183 -10.26 -1.20 3.09
C ASP A 183 -9.45 -0.03 2.52
N GLU A 184 -8.31 0.32 3.13
CA GLU A 184 -7.40 1.36 2.65
C GLU A 184 -6.21 0.77 1.92
N TYR A 185 -5.69 1.47 0.91
CA TYR A 185 -4.39 1.14 0.33
C TYR A 185 -3.30 1.27 1.39
N HIS A 186 -2.45 0.25 1.52
CA HIS A 186 -1.39 0.18 2.51
C HIS A 186 -0.14 -0.50 1.92
N GLY A 187 0.97 -0.49 2.65
CA GLY A 187 2.17 -1.26 2.28
C GLY A 187 2.72 -0.83 0.91
N HIS A 188 3.03 -1.76 0.03
CA HIS A 188 3.42 -1.45 -1.34
C HIS A 188 2.29 -1.73 -2.34
N GLY A 189 2.17 -0.86 -3.33
CA GLY A 189 1.18 -1.06 -4.37
C GLY A 189 1.30 -0.13 -5.57
N THR A 190 0.62 -0.52 -6.63
CA THR A 190 0.47 0.22 -7.88
C THR A 190 -0.97 0.64 -8.07
N LYS A 191 -1.20 1.95 -8.18
CA LYS A 191 -2.48 2.52 -8.63
C LYS A 191 -2.41 2.86 -10.10
N TYR A 192 -3.52 2.69 -10.81
CA TYR A 192 -3.64 2.95 -12.24
C TYR A 192 -4.55 4.14 -12.52
N HIS A 193 -4.25 4.87 -13.60
CA HIS A 193 -5.13 5.90 -14.13
C HIS A 193 -6.44 5.29 -14.61
N ARG A 194 -7.47 6.15 -14.75
CA ARG A 194 -8.76 5.75 -15.31
C ARG A 194 -8.57 5.09 -16.69
N GLY A 195 -8.88 3.79 -16.76
CA GLY A 195 -8.62 2.94 -17.94
C GLY A 195 -7.77 1.72 -17.63
N GLY A 196 -7.03 1.72 -16.52
CA GLY A 196 -6.36 0.54 -15.96
C GLY A 196 -5.13 0.05 -16.73
N VAL A 197 -4.66 0.83 -17.71
CA VAL A 197 -3.48 0.50 -18.53
C VAL A 197 -2.24 1.22 -18.02
N GLN A 198 -2.33 2.52 -17.74
CA GLN A 198 -1.20 3.33 -17.31
C GLN A 198 -1.15 3.44 -15.79
N LYS A 199 0.03 3.24 -15.21
CA LYS A 199 0.26 3.49 -13.79
C LYS A 199 0.05 4.97 -13.49
N GLU A 200 -0.61 5.26 -12.38
CA GLU A 200 -0.71 6.58 -11.76
C GLU A 200 0.38 6.74 -10.70
N TYR A 201 0.59 5.69 -9.90
CA TYR A 201 1.58 5.67 -8.84
C TYR A 201 2.04 4.25 -8.55
N GLU A 202 3.32 4.08 -8.24
CA GLU A 202 3.93 2.85 -7.75
C GLU A 202 4.86 3.17 -6.59
N GLY A 203 4.64 2.57 -5.43
CA GLY A 203 5.42 2.88 -4.24
C GLY A 203 4.73 2.46 -2.96
N GLN A 204 5.11 3.10 -1.86
CA GLN A 204 4.54 2.86 -0.54
C GLN A 204 3.23 3.61 -0.33
N TRP A 205 2.37 3.03 0.51
CA TRP A 205 1.03 3.50 0.83
C TRP A 205 0.81 3.44 2.33
N GLN A 206 0.08 4.42 2.85
CA GLN A 206 -0.39 4.43 4.22
C GLN A 206 -1.75 5.11 4.27
N GLN A 207 -2.78 4.36 4.71
CA GLN A 207 -4.15 4.88 4.86
C GLN A 207 -4.68 5.55 3.58
N GLY A 208 -4.50 4.89 2.44
CA GLY A 208 -5.00 5.39 1.16
C GLY A 208 -4.14 6.48 0.52
N MET A 209 -3.08 6.95 1.20
CA MET A 209 -2.20 8.02 0.73
C MET A 209 -0.86 7.47 0.25
N TYR A 210 -0.27 8.11 -0.75
CA TYR A 210 1.13 7.86 -1.13
C TYR A 210 2.05 8.12 0.07
N HIS A 211 2.99 7.23 0.32
CA HIS A 211 3.93 7.28 1.44
C HIS A 211 5.32 6.79 1.01
N GLY A 212 6.33 7.05 1.85
CA GLY A 212 7.71 6.59 1.68
C GLY A 212 8.26 6.76 0.27
N GLU A 213 8.97 5.77 -0.27
CA GLU A 213 9.51 5.85 -1.63
C GLU A 213 8.45 5.50 -2.69
N GLY A 214 8.37 6.30 -3.76
CA GLY A 214 7.50 5.98 -4.89
C GLY A 214 7.63 6.91 -6.10
N ILE A 215 7.08 6.45 -7.21
CA ILE A 215 7.06 7.13 -8.51
C ILE A 215 5.62 7.44 -8.88
N LYS A 216 5.33 8.71 -9.15
CA LYS A 216 4.06 9.17 -9.73
C LYS A 216 4.24 9.39 -11.23
N TYR A 217 3.24 9.02 -12.02
CA TYR A 217 3.28 9.08 -13.48
C TYR A 217 2.17 9.98 -14.03
N ARG A 218 2.50 10.73 -15.07
CA ARG A 218 1.51 11.49 -15.85
C ARG A 218 0.69 10.56 -16.75
N PRO A 219 -0.50 11.00 -17.20
CA PRO A 219 -1.12 10.41 -18.38
C PRO A 219 -0.09 10.39 -19.54
N GLY A 220 0.14 9.22 -20.13
CA GLY A 220 1.22 8.95 -21.07
C GLY A 220 2.38 8.12 -20.51
N GLY A 221 2.41 7.86 -19.19
CA GLY A 221 3.36 6.94 -18.56
C GLY A 221 4.74 7.54 -18.25
N MET A 222 4.96 8.84 -18.51
CA MET A 222 6.20 9.52 -18.11
C MET A 222 6.18 9.79 -16.60
N ALA A 223 7.30 9.52 -15.93
CA ALA A 223 7.47 9.85 -14.51
C ALA A 223 7.29 11.36 -14.30
N GLU A 224 6.35 11.71 -13.42
CA GLU A 224 6.09 13.08 -12.96
C GLU A 224 6.97 13.43 -11.77
N TYR A 225 7.16 12.47 -10.86
CA TYR A 225 7.94 12.62 -9.64
C TYR A 225 8.43 11.25 -9.17
N GLU A 226 9.66 11.19 -8.69
CA GLU A 226 10.29 10.04 -8.06
C GLU A 226 10.97 10.53 -6.77
N GLY A 227 10.61 9.95 -5.63
CA GLY A 227 11.15 10.39 -4.34
C GLY A 227 10.32 9.98 -3.13
N GLN A 228 10.52 10.70 -2.02
CA GLN A 228 9.87 10.45 -0.73
C GLN A 228 8.49 11.12 -0.65
N TRP A 229 7.53 10.43 -0.02
CA TRP A 229 6.15 10.86 0.17
C TRP A 229 5.79 10.81 1.66
N HIS A 230 5.20 11.90 2.18
CA HIS A 230 4.68 11.95 3.54
C HIS A 230 3.23 12.46 3.51
N GLN A 231 2.26 11.54 3.62
CA GLN A 231 0.83 11.74 3.96
C GLN A 231 0.18 13.08 3.52
N GLY A 232 -0.49 13.08 2.35
CA GLY A 232 -1.47 14.11 1.96
C GLY A 232 -0.93 15.32 1.16
N ARG A 233 -1.82 15.90 0.32
CA ARG A 233 -1.57 16.81 -0.82
C ARG A 233 -0.34 17.75 -0.70
N ASN A 234 0.64 17.55 -1.61
CA ASN A 234 1.98 18.18 -1.70
C ASN A 234 3.02 17.59 -0.75
N THR A 235 3.12 16.26 -0.81
CA THR A 235 3.89 15.27 -0.03
C THR A 235 5.43 15.39 -0.07
N ASN A 236 6.00 16.59 0.09
CA ASN A 236 7.37 16.74 0.60
C ASN A 236 7.32 17.37 2.00
N GLY A 237 6.61 16.69 2.91
CA GLY A 237 6.27 17.12 4.27
C GLY A 237 7.43 17.15 5.27
N SER A 238 8.64 17.50 4.84
CA SER A 238 9.48 18.36 5.67
C SER A 238 9.48 19.73 5.01
N GLN A 239 8.43 20.51 5.25
CA GLN A 239 8.48 21.95 5.06
C GLN A 239 9.37 22.52 6.17
N LEU A 240 10.68 22.39 6.02
CA LEU A 240 11.59 23.25 6.75
C LEU A 240 11.45 24.63 6.11
N PHE A 241 10.71 25.51 6.76
CA PHE A 241 10.70 26.92 6.40
C PHE A 241 11.57 27.68 7.39
N ILE A 242 12.36 28.61 6.86
CA ILE A 242 13.08 29.58 7.68
C ILE A 242 12.14 30.76 7.90
N THR A 243 11.78 31.03 9.14
CA THR A 243 11.02 32.24 9.49
C THR A 243 11.98 33.42 9.56
N THR A 244 11.82 34.38 8.67
CA THR A 244 12.60 35.64 8.64
C THR A 244 11.96 36.75 9.47
N VAL A 245 10.71 36.53 9.91
CA VAL A 245 9.93 37.40 10.80
C VAL A 245 9.31 36.57 11.92
N SER A 246 8.84 37.23 12.98
CA SER A 246 8.08 36.55 14.03
C SER A 246 6.75 36.03 13.46
N THR A 247 6.44 34.77 13.73
CA THR A 247 5.26 34.07 13.19
C THR A 247 4.41 33.41 14.29
N PRO A 248 3.79 34.19 15.21
CA PRO A 248 3.07 33.62 16.38
C PRO A 248 1.93 32.65 16.02
N TRP A 249 1.38 32.77 14.81
CA TRP A 249 0.33 31.86 14.33
C TRP A 249 0.79 30.41 14.12
N LEU A 250 2.12 30.16 14.19
CA LEU A 250 2.74 28.83 14.10
C LEU A 250 2.99 28.20 15.48
N ASP A 251 2.88 28.97 16.57
CA ASP A 251 3.13 28.48 17.93
C ASP A 251 2.19 27.32 18.27
N GLY A 252 2.74 26.26 18.87
CA GLY A 252 2.01 25.03 19.21
C GLY A 252 1.61 24.15 18.01
N LYS A 253 1.85 24.60 16.78
CA LYS A 253 1.57 23.85 15.53
C LYS A 253 2.83 23.31 14.85
N HIS A 254 3.97 23.95 15.07
CA HIS A 254 5.27 23.57 14.48
C HIS A 254 6.36 23.57 15.54
N VAL A 255 7.41 22.77 15.32
CA VAL A 255 8.57 22.69 16.21
C VAL A 255 9.73 23.44 15.56
N VAL A 256 10.30 24.42 16.27
CA VAL A 256 11.54 25.08 15.88
C VAL A 256 12.71 24.21 16.36
N PHE A 257 13.49 23.67 15.43
CA PHE A 257 14.61 22.76 15.73
C PHE A 257 15.99 23.38 15.46
N GLY A 258 16.07 24.67 15.12
CA GLY A 258 17.35 25.35 14.89
C GLY A 258 17.24 26.85 14.62
N LYS A 259 18.40 27.51 14.58
CA LYS A 259 18.57 28.91 14.17
C LYS A 259 19.70 29.00 13.14
N VAL A 260 19.61 29.95 12.22
CA VAL A 260 20.69 30.25 11.28
C VAL A 260 21.89 30.79 12.06
N LEU A 261 23.03 30.10 11.99
CA LEU A 261 24.27 30.51 12.67
C LEU A 261 25.15 31.42 11.79
N ASP A 262 25.20 31.14 10.49
CA ASP A 262 25.94 31.90 9.49
C ASP A 262 25.17 31.94 8.15
N GLY A 263 25.49 32.89 7.26
CA GLY A 263 24.86 33.03 5.95
C GLY A 263 23.51 33.77 5.95
N ALA A 264 23.23 34.59 6.97
CA ALA A 264 21.98 35.35 7.08
C ALA A 264 21.72 36.28 5.87
N ASN A 265 22.78 36.78 5.22
CA ASN A 265 22.70 37.54 3.98
C ASN A 265 22.14 36.69 2.81
N VAL A 266 22.51 35.40 2.73
CA VAL A 266 21.98 34.47 1.73
C VAL A 266 20.50 34.23 1.98
N VAL A 267 20.10 33.99 3.23
CA VAL A 267 18.68 33.81 3.61
C VAL A 267 17.85 35.04 3.22
N LYS A 268 18.34 36.25 3.49
CA LYS A 268 17.66 37.50 3.07
C LYS A 268 17.57 37.65 1.56
N ALA A 269 18.61 37.26 0.82
CA ALA A 269 18.59 37.29 -0.64
C ALA A 269 17.56 36.30 -1.20
N MET A 270 17.42 35.12 -0.59
CA MET A 270 16.39 34.13 -0.92
C MET A 270 14.99 34.67 -0.62
N GLU A 271 14.79 35.27 0.56
CA GLU A 271 13.52 35.89 0.96
C GLU A 271 13.07 36.97 -0.03
N ALA A 272 13.99 37.80 -0.52
CA ALA A 272 13.70 38.84 -1.50
C ALA A 272 13.20 38.30 -2.85
N GLN A 273 13.37 37.00 -3.13
CA GLN A 273 12.78 36.35 -4.30
C GLN A 273 11.36 35.83 -4.04
N GLY A 274 10.88 35.81 -2.79
CA GLY A 274 9.56 35.27 -2.44
C GLY A 274 8.39 36.20 -2.79
N SER A 275 7.18 35.65 -2.73
CA SER A 275 5.94 36.41 -2.81
C SER A 275 4.91 35.85 -1.82
N GLN A 276 3.87 36.64 -1.51
CA GLN A 276 2.78 36.20 -0.63
C GLN A 276 2.03 34.97 -1.16
N GLY A 277 2.06 34.72 -2.47
CA GLY A 277 1.44 33.55 -3.11
C GLY A 277 2.36 32.32 -3.19
N GLY A 278 3.55 32.35 -2.58
CA GLY A 278 4.49 31.23 -2.55
C GLY A 278 5.27 30.99 -3.86
N ARG A 279 5.01 31.74 -4.93
CA ARG A 279 5.84 31.73 -6.14
C ARG A 279 7.06 32.62 -5.96
N THR A 280 8.22 32.17 -6.43
CA THR A 280 9.42 33.02 -6.44
C THR A 280 9.55 33.81 -7.74
N ALA A 281 10.14 35.01 -7.66
CA ALA A 281 10.44 35.85 -8.82
C ALA A 281 11.50 35.24 -9.73
N ARG A 282 12.41 34.45 -9.15
CA ARG A 282 13.44 33.67 -9.86
C ARG A 282 13.60 32.29 -9.20
N PRO A 283 14.11 31.28 -9.94
CA PRO A 283 14.46 30.00 -9.34
C PRO A 283 15.49 30.18 -8.22
N VAL A 284 15.22 29.62 -7.04
CA VAL A 284 16.15 29.54 -5.91
C VAL A 284 16.47 28.06 -5.73
N ILE A 285 17.72 27.67 -5.98
CA ILE A 285 18.14 26.27 -6.03
C ILE A 285 19.19 26.03 -4.95
N ILE A 286 18.99 24.98 -4.15
CA ILE A 286 20.02 24.48 -3.24
C ILE A 286 20.98 23.62 -4.06
N ALA A 287 22.17 24.14 -4.35
CA ALA A 287 23.17 23.46 -5.19
C ALA A 287 23.95 22.36 -4.44
N GLY A 288 23.93 22.37 -3.11
CA GLY A 288 24.58 21.37 -2.27
C GLY A 288 24.23 21.52 -0.79
N CYS A 289 24.33 20.43 -0.04
CA CYS A 289 24.16 20.41 1.42
C CYS A 289 25.18 19.45 2.05
N GLY A 290 25.44 19.61 3.35
CA GLY A 290 26.41 18.79 4.08
C GLY A 290 26.30 18.97 5.60
N GLN A 291 27.09 18.20 6.33
CA GLN A 291 27.24 18.35 7.78
C GLN A 291 28.44 19.25 8.08
N ILE A 292 28.27 20.19 9.00
CA ILE A 292 29.39 20.91 9.60
C ILE A 292 29.89 20.02 10.73
N ALA A 293 31.16 19.59 10.64
CA ALA A 293 31.82 18.75 11.65
C ALA A 293 32.07 19.52 12.95
#